data_AF-Q9L415-F1
#
_entry.id   AF-Q9L415-F1
#
_cell.length_a   1.000
_cell.length_b   1.000
_cell.length_c   1.000
_cell.angle_alpha   90.00
_cell.angle_beta   90.00
_cell.angle_gamma   90.00
#
_symmetry.space_group_name_H-M   'P 1'
#
loop_
_entity.id
_entity.type
_entity.pdbx_description
1 polymer ?
#
loop_
_entity_poly.entity_id
_entity_poly.type
_entity_poly.pdbx_seq_one_letter_code
_entity_poly.pdbx_strand_id
1 'polypeptide(L)' 'MAVKYTPDQARAIESRGQDLLVSASAGSGKTSVLVERVIREIMDDHLEVNQLLVITFTRAAASE' A
#
# COMPACT_ATOMS: atom_id res chain seq x y z
N MET A 1 -2.27 -8.31 17.05
CA MET A 1 -2.42 -9.57 16.27
C MET A 1 -1.74 -9.32 14.93
N ALA A 2 -0.73 -10.10 14.54
CA ALA A 2 -0.03 -9.83 13.28
C ALA A 2 -0.99 -10.11 12.10
N VAL A 3 -1.19 -9.11 11.23
CA VAL A 3 -1.98 -9.29 10.00
C VAL A 3 -1.21 -10.23 9.09
N LYS A 4 -1.85 -11.33 8.67
CA LYS A 4 -1.25 -12.29 7.74
C LYS A 4 -1.67 -11.95 6.31
N TYR A 5 -0.73 -11.41 5.54
CA TYR A 5 -0.92 -11.14 4.12
C TYR A 5 -0.85 -12.43 3.30
N THR A 6 -1.60 -12.48 2.19
CA THR A 6 -1.42 -13.54 1.19
C THR A 6 -0.08 -13.34 0.45
N PRO A 7 0.45 -14.36 -0.23
CA PRO A 7 1.68 -14.20 -1.02
C PRO A 7 1.59 -13.06 -2.06
N ASP A 8 0.43 -12.86 -2.68
CA ASP A 8 0.22 -11.79 -3.65
C ASP A 8 0.24 -10.41 -3.01
N GLN A 9 -0.40 -10.28 -1.85
CA GLN A 9 -0.39 -9.04 -1.07
C GLN A 9 1.01 -8.71 -0.58
N ALA A 10 1.75 -9.70 -0.05
CA ALA A 10 3.13 -9.53 0.38
C ALA A 10 4.03 -9.08 -0.78
N ARG A 11 3.92 -9.71 -1.95
CA ARG A 11 4.63 -9.26 -3.16
C ARG A 11 4.30 -7.82 -3.55
N ALA A 12 3.03 -7.43 -3.47
CA ALA A 12 2.62 -6.06 -3.74
C ALA A 12 3.16 -5.06 -2.70
N ILE A 13 3.25 -5.46 -1.43
CA ILE A 13 3.81 -4.65 -0.34
C ILE A 13 5.32 -4.49 -0.49
N GLU A 14 6.04 -5.53 -0.91
CA GLU A 14 7.51 -5.60 -0.87
C GLU A 14 8.19 -5.15 -2.18
N SER A 15 7.47 -5.09 -3.30
CA SER A 15 8.04 -4.69 -4.59
C SER A 15 8.60 -3.26 -4.56
N ARG A 16 9.84 -3.05 -5.02
CA ARG A 16 10.54 -1.75 -5.09
C ARG A 16 11.22 -1.53 -6.43
N GLY A 17 11.51 -0.26 -6.76
CA GLY A 17 12.34 0.12 -7.91
C GLY A 17 11.72 -0.15 -9.29
N GLN A 18 10.41 -0.32 -9.35
CA GLN A 18 9.67 -0.62 -10.59
C GLN A 18 8.24 -0.10 -10.51
N ASP A 19 7.65 0.16 -11.68
CA ASP A 19 6.22 0.41 -11.77
C ASP A 19 5.44 -0.88 -11.48
N LEU A 20 4.42 -0.79 -10.62
CA LEU A 20 3.63 -1.92 -10.18
C LEU A 20 2.15 -1.69 -10.49
N LEU A 21 1.55 -2.62 -11.26
CA LEU A 21 0.10 -2.69 -11.45
C LEU A 21 -0.46 -3.86 -10.64
N VAL A 22 -1.38 -3.57 -9.71
CA VAL A 22 -2.05 -4.59 -8.90
C VAL A 22 -3.51 -4.70 -9.33
N SER A 23 -3.89 -5.85 -9.90
CA SER A 23 -5.29 -6.18 -10.15
C SER A 23 -5.91 -6.79 -8.91
N ALA A 24 -6.99 -6.22 -8.40
CA ALA A 24 -7.59 -6.63 -7.14
C ALA A 24 -9.12 -6.50 -7.17
N SER A 25 -9.81 -7.54 -6.70
CA SER A 25 -11.28 -7.59 -6.65
C SER A 25 -11.84 -6.77 -5.47
N ALA A 26 -13.16 -6.60 -5.42
CA ALA A 26 -13.83 -6.09 -4.23
C ALA A 26 -13.55 -6.99 -3.01
N GLY A 27 -13.37 -6.40 -1.81
CA GLY A 27 -13.10 -7.15 -0.59
C GLY A 27 -11.69 -7.76 -0.44
N SER A 28 -10.82 -7.64 -1.44
CA SER A 28 -9.46 -8.24 -1.44
C SER A 28 -8.43 -7.56 -0.52
N GLY A 29 -8.83 -6.57 0.28
CA GLY A 29 -7.91 -5.84 1.18
C GLY A 29 -7.04 -4.78 0.50
N LYS A 30 -7.44 -4.27 -0.67
CA LYS A 30 -6.72 -3.26 -1.47
C LYS A 30 -6.15 -2.11 -0.64
N THR A 31 -6.98 -1.50 0.19
CA THR A 31 -6.60 -0.37 1.04
C THR A 31 -5.56 -0.79 2.06
N SER A 32 -5.74 -1.92 2.75
CA SER A 32 -4.78 -2.43 3.73
C SER A 32 -3.42 -2.76 3.13
N VAL A 33 -3.39 -3.27 1.89
CA VAL A 33 -2.15 -3.53 1.14
C VAL A 33 -1.43 -2.22 0.80
N LEU A 34 -2.18 -1.21 0.31
CA LEU A 34 -1.61 0.09 -0.03
C LEU A 34 -1.08 0.83 1.21
N VAL A 35 -1.82 0.80 2.32
CA VAL A 35 -1.41 1.41 3.59
C VAL A 35 -0.14 0.75 4.14
N GLU A 36 -0.11 -0.58 4.23
CA GLU A 36 1.08 -1.30 4.69
C GLU A 36 2.30 -1.02 3.80
N ARG A 37 2.11 -0.96 2.48
CA ARG A 37 3.17 -0.62 1.54
C ARG A 37 3.76 0.76 1.84
N VAL A 38 2.92 1.77 2.01
CA VAL A 38 3.37 3.14 2.34
C VAL A 38 4.08 3.18 3.69
N ILE A 39 3.58 2.46 4.70
CA ILE A 39 4.24 2.36 6.01
C ILE A 39 5.65 1.77 5.85
N ARG A 40 5.81 0.69 5.08
CA ARG A 40 7.15 0.10 4.83
C ARG A 40 8.07 1.02 4.02
N GLU A 41 7.55 1.74 3.03
CA GLU A 41 8.34 2.73 2.29
C GLU A 41 8.90 3.82 3.23
N ILE A 42 8.14 4.23 4.25
CA ILE A 42 8.61 5.20 5.26
C ILE A 42 9.58 4.54 6.27
N MET A 43 9.20 3.39 6.81
CA MET A 43 9.90 2.76 7.94
C MET A 43 11.18 2.04 7.52
N ASP A 44 11.13 1.27 6.44
CA ASP A 44 12.21 0.39 5.99
C ASP A 44 13.09 1.08 4.94
N ASP A 45 12.48 1.85 4.02
CA ASP A 45 13.19 2.53 2.94
C ASP A 45 13.54 4.00 3.26
N HIS A 46 13.15 4.48 4.45
CA HIS A 46 13.40 5.84 4.94
C HIS A 46 12.92 6.95 4.00
N LEU A 47 11.81 6.70 3.30
CA LEU A 47 11.21 7.68 2.41
C LEU A 47 10.44 8.73 3.22
N GLU A 48 10.70 10.01 2.95
CA GLU A 48 10.05 11.10 3.66
C GLU A 48 8.61 11.24 3.22
N VAL A 49 7.70 11.58 4.15
CA VAL A 49 6.26 11.69 3.85
C VAL A 49 5.99 12.73 2.76
N ASN A 50 6.82 13.77 2.66
CA ASN A 50 6.70 14.81 1.62
C ASN A 50 7.14 14.35 0.22
N GLN A 51 7.67 13.13 0.08
CA GLN A 51 8.05 12.51 -1.20
C GLN A 51 6.95 11.56 -1.73
N LEU A 52 5.84 11.40 -0.99
CA LEU A 52 4.74 10.52 -1.34
C LEU A 52 3.53 11.29 -1.90
N LEU A 53 2.93 10.76 -2.96
CA LEU A 53 1.63 11.18 -3.48
C LEU A 53 0.70 9.97 -3.58
N VAL A 54 -0.34 9.94 -2.74
CA VAL A 54 -1.38 8.90 -2.75
C VAL A 54 -2.70 9.55 -3.17
N ILE A 55 -3.36 8.96 -4.17
CA ILE A 55 -4.60 9.50 -4.76
C ILE A 55 -5.72 8.48 -4.58
N THR A 56 -6.91 8.96 -4.23
CA THR A 56 -8.13 8.17 -4.16
C THR A 56 -9.31 8.96 -4.72
N PHE A 57 -10.45 8.29 -4.97
CA PHE A 57 -11.58 8.88 -5.68
C PHE A 57 -12.41 9.87 -4.84
N THR A 58 -12.50 9.66 -3.52
CA THR A 58 -13.40 10.45 -2.66
C THR A 58 -12.64 11.07 -1.50
N ARG A 59 -13.11 12.23 -1.02
CA ARG A 59 -12.55 12.86 0.19
C ARG A 59 -12.69 11.96 1.41
N ALA A 60 -13.80 11.22 1.52
CA ALA A 60 -14.02 10.28 2.61
C ALA A 60 -12.93 9.19 2.66
N ALA A 61 -12.59 8.60 1.51
CA ALA A 61 -11.53 7.59 1.44
C ALA A 61 -10.11 8.16 1.68
N ALA A 62 -9.93 9.47 1.52
CA ALA A 62 -8.67 10.14 1.82
C ALA A 62 -8.51 10.48 3.32
N SER A 63 -9.62 10.50 4.06
CA SER A 63 -9.65 10.81 5.49
C SER A 63 -9.69 9.58 6.40
N GLU A 64 -9.84 8.39 5.81
CA GLU A 64 -9.76 7.09 6.51
C GLU A 64 -8.33 6.76 6.94
#